data_AF-A0A1F7ADF2-F1
#
_entry.id   AF-A0A1F7ADF2-F1
#
_cell.length_a   1.000
_cell.length_b   1.000
_cell.length_c   1.000
_cell.angle_alpha   90.00
_cell.angle_beta   90.00
_cell.angle_gamma   90.00
#
_symmetry.space_group_name_H-M   'P 1'
#
loop_
_entity.id
_entity.type
_entity.pdbx_description
1 polymer ?
#
loop_
_entity_poly.entity_id
_entity_poly.type
_entity_poly.pdbx_seq_one_letter_code
_entity_poly.pdbx_strand_id
1 'polypeptide(L)'
;MTTSVEKQIVDLIKRSNRILVLPSSPPDGDSIGSAIALYIALKKLQKEVTVICGDPVPDVFDFLPNVKMVGNKLVSSSDFIITLDCKRVKTDKIKNFIEDDKVNIVITPKEGNFSENDISFTKGKIDYDLIITTDCAELNQLRGIYENNIELFHQLPILNIDHHISNTHFGKINYVDIMASSATELILPILEELTKSEGIDLIDEDIATLLLTGIITDTGSFQNANTTPRAFERASRLIAYGARQQEIIQYVYKTKQLSQLKLWGRVLSKIQTDEKHHIVWSVVSQQDFRDTGSLEEETGDIIDELMTNAPGAEIVILMKEKKEGGISVSIRTTTPTVDAAKIAEGFGGGGHTQAAGFRMEGVPLMDAEYKVINVVRQYQAKRLNIVEDSNADTQIPAQASSQTPVQSTVQTSVQTTSEANMQANTQPKRSKEKAKKFEPEIPEPKSPSEITYKFED
;
A
#
# COMPACT_ATOMS: atom_id res chain seq x y z
N MET A 1 -29.44 21.92 22.20
CA MET A 1 -28.26 21.09 22.44
C MET A 1 -27.70 20.72 21.08
N THR A 2 -26.46 21.11 20.78
CA THR A 2 -25.81 20.78 19.52
C THR A 2 -25.53 19.27 19.52
N THR A 3 -26.10 18.53 18.56
CA THR A 3 -25.87 17.09 18.41
C THR A 3 -24.39 16.86 18.06
N SER A 4 -23.72 15.90 18.71
CA SER A 4 -22.30 15.59 18.43
C SER A 4 -22.10 15.21 16.96
N VAL A 5 -20.89 15.40 16.43
CA VAL A 5 -20.60 15.12 15.01
C VAL A 5 -20.89 13.66 14.68
N GLU A 6 -20.58 12.74 15.59
CA GLU A 6 -20.87 11.30 15.44
C GLU A 6 -22.36 11.03 15.25
N LYS A 7 -23.24 11.74 15.98
CA LYS A 7 -24.69 11.60 15.80
C LYS A 7 -25.16 12.14 14.46
N GLN A 8 -24.57 13.23 13.97
CA GLN A 8 -24.88 13.76 12.62
C GLN A 8 -24.46 12.78 11.53
N ILE A 9 -23.32 12.09 11.72
CA ILE A 9 -22.85 11.02 10.84
C ILE A 9 -23.81 9.83 10.86
N VAL A 10 -24.20 9.36 12.05
CA VAL A 10 -25.16 8.28 12.23
C VAL A 10 -26.49 8.60 11.54
N ASP A 11 -27.03 9.79 11.75
CA ASP A 11 -28.27 10.23 11.11
C ASP A 11 -28.15 10.29 9.57
N LEU A 12 -27.00 10.74 9.06
CA LEU A 12 -26.70 10.76 7.63
C LEU A 12 -26.63 9.33 7.06
N ILE A 13 -25.97 8.39 7.74
CA ILE A 13 -25.87 6.99 7.31
C ILE A 13 -27.24 6.32 7.35
N LYS A 14 -28.04 6.56 8.38
CA LYS A 14 -29.37 5.94 8.54
C LYS A 14 -30.32 6.31 7.41
N ARG A 15 -30.31 7.56 6.97
CA ARG A 15 -31.18 8.05 5.86
C ARG A 15 -30.70 7.66 4.47
N SER A 16 -29.45 7.23 4.34
CA SER A 16 -28.84 6.79 3.08
C SER A 16 -29.08 5.30 2.86
N ASN A 17 -29.24 4.87 1.60
CA ASN A 17 -29.45 3.48 1.25
C ASN A 17 -28.35 2.96 0.30
N ARG A 18 -27.92 3.78 -0.66
CA ARG A 18 -26.90 3.45 -1.65
C ARG A 18 -25.66 4.30 -1.45
N ILE A 19 -24.66 3.70 -0.84
CA ILE A 19 -23.48 4.39 -0.32
C ILE A 19 -22.26 4.01 -1.15
N LEU A 20 -21.57 5.03 -1.66
CA LEU A 20 -20.28 4.89 -2.31
C LEU A 20 -19.16 5.21 -1.32
N VAL A 21 -18.26 4.28 -1.04
CA VAL A 21 -17.10 4.47 -0.17
C VAL A 21 -15.83 4.57 -1.01
N LEU A 22 -15.05 5.63 -0.80
CA LEU A 22 -13.88 5.98 -1.59
C LEU A 22 -12.66 6.23 -0.67
N PRO A 23 -11.75 5.25 -0.53
CA PRO A 23 -10.45 5.48 0.10
C PRO A 23 -9.55 6.39 -0.74
N SER A 24 -8.49 6.92 -0.14
CA SER A 24 -7.39 7.59 -0.86
C SER A 24 -6.69 6.66 -1.86
N SER A 25 -5.96 7.26 -2.81
CA SER A 25 -5.21 6.57 -3.86
C SER A 25 -3.82 7.22 -4.04
N PRO A 26 -2.72 6.48 -3.85
CA PRO A 26 -2.65 5.02 -3.73
C PRO A 26 -3.10 4.54 -2.34
N PRO A 27 -3.74 3.36 -2.25
CA PRO A 27 -4.23 2.85 -0.99
C PRO A 27 -3.10 2.26 -0.13
N ASP A 28 -3.28 2.39 1.18
CA ASP A 28 -2.51 1.81 2.27
C ASP A 28 -3.40 1.06 3.27
N GLY A 29 -2.85 0.68 4.42
CA GLY A 29 -3.58 -0.10 5.42
C GLY A 29 -4.70 0.68 6.10
N ASP A 30 -4.54 1.99 6.28
CA ASP A 30 -5.56 2.82 6.92
C ASP A 30 -6.72 3.14 5.99
N SER A 31 -6.42 3.58 4.77
CA SER A 31 -7.42 3.84 3.73
C SER A 31 -8.23 2.59 3.35
N ILE A 32 -7.60 1.43 3.17
CA ILE A 32 -8.33 0.18 2.85
C ILE A 32 -9.02 -0.40 4.08
N GLY A 33 -8.36 -0.40 5.24
CA GLY A 33 -8.96 -0.85 6.49
C GLY A 33 -10.24 -0.07 6.82
N SER A 34 -10.19 1.25 6.69
CA SER A 34 -11.34 2.14 6.90
C SER A 34 -12.48 1.87 5.92
N ALA A 35 -12.18 1.80 4.62
CA ALA A 35 -13.20 1.63 3.58
C ALA A 35 -13.91 0.27 3.67
N ILE A 36 -13.16 -0.83 3.87
CA ILE A 36 -13.75 -2.17 3.97
C ILE A 36 -14.51 -2.34 5.30
N ALA A 37 -14.02 -1.78 6.42
CA ALA A 37 -14.72 -1.84 7.70
C ALA A 37 -16.11 -1.19 7.59
N LEU A 38 -16.20 -0.01 6.96
CA LEU A 38 -17.47 0.64 6.66
C LEU A 38 -18.32 -0.22 5.72
N TYR A 39 -17.76 -0.81 4.67
CA TYR A 39 -18.50 -1.71 3.80
C TYR A 39 -19.17 -2.85 4.57
N ILE A 40 -18.43 -3.60 5.37
CA ILE A 40 -18.99 -4.74 6.12
C ILE A 40 -20.07 -4.26 7.10
N ALA A 41 -19.80 -3.19 7.87
CA ALA A 41 -20.77 -2.63 8.83
C ALA A 41 -22.06 -2.17 8.13
N LEU A 42 -21.94 -1.42 7.04
CA LEU A 42 -23.10 -0.89 6.31
C LEU A 42 -23.88 -2.01 5.61
N LYS A 43 -23.22 -3.07 5.14
CA LYS A 43 -23.89 -4.28 4.62
C LYS A 43 -24.71 -4.99 5.71
N LYS A 44 -24.23 -5.06 6.96
CA LYS A 44 -25.00 -5.59 8.10
C LYS A 44 -26.26 -4.76 8.39
N LEU A 45 -26.22 -3.46 8.10
CA LEU A 45 -27.38 -2.55 8.15
C LEU A 45 -28.26 -2.62 6.89
N GLN A 46 -28.09 -3.65 6.05
CA GLN A 46 -28.85 -3.88 4.82
C GLN A 46 -28.77 -2.74 3.79
N LYS A 47 -27.68 -1.95 3.83
CA LYS A 47 -27.39 -0.93 2.83
C LYS A 47 -26.83 -1.56 1.55
N GLU A 48 -27.00 -0.86 0.44
CA GLU A 48 -26.28 -1.12 -0.81
C GLU A 48 -24.98 -0.31 -0.77
N VAL A 49 -23.84 -0.98 -0.79
CA VAL A 49 -22.54 -0.35 -0.59
C VAL A 49 -21.59 -0.77 -1.69
N THR A 50 -20.93 0.21 -2.30
CA THR A 50 -19.89 0.00 -3.30
C THR A 50 -18.60 0.64 -2.79
N VAL A 51 -17.47 -0.06 -2.92
CA VAL A 51 -16.15 0.49 -2.58
C VAL A 51 -15.28 0.53 -3.82
N ILE A 52 -14.69 1.68 -4.10
CA ILE A 52 -13.87 1.90 -5.29
C ILE A 52 -12.60 2.67 -4.91
N CYS A 53 -11.45 2.16 -5.34
CA CYS A 53 -10.16 2.84 -5.22
C CYS A 53 -9.64 3.21 -6.63
N GLY A 54 -8.95 4.35 -6.74
CA GLY A 54 -8.37 4.81 -8.01
C GLY A 54 -7.16 4.00 -8.47
N ASP A 55 -6.44 3.37 -7.53
CA ASP A 55 -5.29 2.52 -7.79
C ASP A 55 -5.53 1.07 -7.34
N PRO A 56 -4.74 0.10 -7.85
CA PRO A 56 -4.75 -1.26 -7.34
C PRO A 56 -4.39 -1.32 -5.85
N VAL A 57 -5.09 -2.16 -5.10
CA VAL A 57 -4.73 -2.47 -3.71
C VAL A 57 -3.44 -3.30 -3.71
N PRO A 58 -2.41 -2.92 -2.94
CA PRO A 58 -1.19 -3.71 -2.81
C PRO A 58 -1.42 -5.13 -2.31
N ASP A 59 -0.72 -6.10 -2.91
CA ASP A 59 -0.81 -7.54 -2.57
C ASP A 59 -0.54 -7.85 -1.09
N VAL A 60 0.20 -6.97 -0.38
CA VAL A 60 0.44 -7.10 1.06
C VAL A 60 -0.86 -7.10 1.88
N PHE A 61 -1.95 -6.54 1.34
CA PHE A 61 -3.27 -6.49 1.97
C PHE A 61 -4.22 -7.61 1.52
N ASP A 62 -3.77 -8.58 0.72
CA ASP A 62 -4.61 -9.69 0.22
C ASP A 62 -5.19 -10.58 1.34
N PHE A 63 -4.59 -10.54 2.52
CA PHE A 63 -5.07 -11.24 3.72
C PHE A 63 -6.30 -10.57 4.35
N LEU A 64 -6.57 -9.30 4.04
CA LEU A 64 -7.69 -8.58 4.64
C LEU A 64 -9.04 -9.14 4.16
N PRO A 65 -10.02 -9.28 5.07
CA PRO A 65 -11.33 -9.79 4.71
C PRO A 65 -11.97 -8.90 3.66
N ASN A 66 -12.65 -9.51 2.68
CA ASN A 66 -13.36 -8.82 1.61
C ASN A 66 -12.52 -7.90 0.68
N VAL A 67 -11.19 -7.83 0.77
CA VAL A 67 -10.38 -6.90 -0.05
C VAL A 67 -10.63 -7.00 -1.56
N LYS A 68 -10.91 -8.19 -2.07
CA LYS A 68 -11.21 -8.44 -3.49
C LYS A 68 -12.50 -7.79 -4.00
N MET A 69 -13.35 -7.27 -3.11
CA MET A 69 -14.56 -6.54 -3.50
C MET A 69 -14.28 -5.09 -3.92
N VAL A 70 -13.11 -4.56 -3.58
CA VAL A 70 -12.72 -3.19 -3.93
C VAL A 70 -12.60 -3.10 -5.45
N GLY A 71 -13.52 -2.35 -6.06
CA GLY A 71 -13.51 -2.10 -7.49
C GLY A 71 -12.53 -1.00 -7.87
N ASN A 72 -12.27 -0.85 -9.17
CA ASN A 72 -11.45 0.23 -9.73
C ASN A 72 -12.22 1.19 -10.63
N LYS A 73 -13.53 0.97 -10.80
CA LYS A 73 -14.41 1.77 -11.66
C LYS A 73 -15.80 1.84 -11.09
N LEU A 74 -16.44 2.99 -11.27
CA LEU A 74 -17.86 3.16 -11.02
C LEU A 74 -18.64 2.32 -12.02
N VAL A 75 -19.35 1.32 -11.49
CA VAL A 75 -20.34 0.59 -12.27
C VAL A 75 -21.58 1.47 -12.34
N SER A 76 -21.78 2.16 -13.46
CA SER A 76 -23.07 2.79 -13.73
C SER A 76 -24.13 1.70 -13.90
N SER A 77 -25.37 1.99 -13.54
CA SER A 77 -26.48 1.18 -14.04
C SER A 77 -26.33 1.04 -15.57
N SER A 78 -26.38 -0.21 -16.06
CA SER A 78 -26.37 -0.48 -17.50
C SER A 78 -27.72 -0.18 -18.14
N ASP A 79 -28.65 0.40 -17.39
CA ASP A 79 -30.00 0.68 -17.87
C ASP A 79 -29.94 1.76 -18.96
N PHE A 80 -30.66 1.51 -20.03
CA PHE A 80 -30.93 2.50 -21.07
C PHE A 80 -32.40 2.91 -20.93
N ILE A 81 -32.63 4.12 -20.40
CA ILE A 81 -33.95 4.63 -20.09
C ILE A 81 -34.50 5.37 -21.31
N ILE A 82 -35.67 4.93 -21.78
CA ILE A 82 -36.44 5.60 -22.83
C ILE A 82 -37.61 6.31 -22.13
N THR A 83 -37.61 7.63 -22.15
CA THR A 83 -38.64 8.47 -21.52
C THR A 83 -39.56 9.07 -22.58
N LEU A 84 -40.87 8.99 -22.37
CA LEU A 84 -41.90 9.57 -23.24
C LEU A 84 -42.63 10.71 -22.52
N ASP A 85 -42.56 11.95 -23.03
CA ASP A 85 -43.28 13.10 -22.49
C ASP A 85 -44.78 12.97 -22.79
N CYS A 86 -45.57 12.80 -21.74
CA CYS A 86 -47.01 12.61 -21.82
C CYS A 86 -47.83 13.89 -21.53
N LYS A 87 -47.21 15.07 -21.49
CA LYS A 87 -47.92 16.33 -21.20
C LYS A 87 -48.95 16.69 -22.28
N ARG A 88 -48.60 16.47 -23.55
CA ARG A 88 -49.48 16.76 -24.70
C ARG A 88 -50.38 15.59 -25.06
N VAL A 89 -49.86 14.36 -24.95
CA VAL A 89 -50.53 13.13 -25.38
C VAL A 89 -50.52 12.12 -24.24
N LYS A 90 -51.70 11.63 -23.84
CA LYS A 90 -51.82 10.64 -22.75
C LYS A 90 -51.74 9.21 -23.29
N THR A 91 -51.05 8.34 -22.56
CA THR A 91 -50.93 6.90 -22.88
C THR A 91 -52.16 6.11 -22.40
N ASP A 92 -52.53 5.08 -23.18
CA ASP A 92 -53.55 4.08 -22.81
C ASP A 92 -52.92 2.73 -22.47
N LYS A 93 -52.09 2.22 -23.39
CA LYS A 93 -51.47 0.89 -23.28
C LYS A 93 -50.00 0.96 -23.62
N ILE A 94 -49.20 0.19 -22.90
CA ILE A 94 -47.77 -0.01 -23.15
C ILE A 94 -47.55 -1.52 -23.27
N LYS A 95 -46.86 -1.94 -24.33
CA LYS A 95 -46.41 -3.31 -24.53
C LYS A 95 -44.93 -3.30 -24.85
N ASN A 96 -44.18 -4.25 -24.31
CA ASN A 96 -42.80 -4.51 -24.72
C ASN A 96 -42.65 -5.97 -25.14
N PHE A 97 -41.77 -6.21 -26.10
CA PHE A 97 -41.37 -7.55 -26.52
C PHE A 97 -40.03 -7.49 -27.25
N ILE A 98 -39.33 -8.62 -27.28
CA ILE A 98 -38.03 -8.75 -27.97
C ILE A 98 -38.25 -9.65 -29.18
N GLU A 99 -37.83 -9.20 -30.36
CA GLU A 99 -37.93 -9.93 -31.62
C GLU A 99 -36.72 -9.58 -32.49
N ASP A 100 -36.04 -10.59 -33.06
CA ASP A 100 -34.84 -10.42 -33.90
C ASP A 100 -33.76 -9.49 -33.31
N ASP A 101 -33.39 -9.73 -32.04
CA ASP A 101 -32.43 -8.92 -31.27
C ASP A 101 -32.81 -7.43 -31.12
N LYS A 102 -34.08 -7.08 -31.37
CA LYS A 102 -34.62 -5.73 -31.18
C LYS A 102 -35.60 -5.70 -30.02
N VAL A 103 -35.45 -4.71 -29.16
CA VAL A 103 -36.43 -4.39 -28.12
C VAL A 103 -37.50 -3.48 -28.74
N ASN A 104 -38.73 -3.96 -28.84
CA ASN A 104 -39.87 -3.21 -29.35
C ASN A 104 -40.70 -2.69 -28.17
N ILE A 105 -40.89 -1.37 -28.11
CA ILE A 105 -41.78 -0.72 -27.13
C ILE A 105 -42.93 -0.08 -27.90
N VAL A 106 -44.13 -0.65 -27.77
CA VAL A 106 -45.35 -0.18 -28.44
C VAL A 106 -46.19 0.60 -27.45
N ILE A 107 -46.34 1.90 -27.70
CA ILE A 107 -47.15 2.80 -26.89
C ILE A 107 -48.38 3.20 -27.68
N THR A 108 -49.57 2.92 -27.14
CA THR A 108 -50.85 3.32 -27.74
C THR A 108 -51.39 4.55 -27.00
N PRO A 109 -51.56 5.71 -27.68
CA PRO A 109 -52.14 6.90 -27.07
C PRO A 109 -53.67 6.76 -26.90
N LYS A 110 -54.24 7.49 -25.95
CA LYS A 110 -55.71 7.63 -25.82
C LYS A 110 -56.29 8.49 -26.94
N GLU A 111 -55.66 9.63 -27.20
CA GLU A 111 -55.99 10.58 -28.26
C GLU A 111 -54.71 11.30 -28.71
N GLY A 112 -54.62 11.64 -30.01
CA GLY A 112 -53.43 12.28 -30.59
C GLY A 112 -52.31 11.28 -30.93
N ASN A 113 -51.14 11.82 -31.30
CA ASN A 113 -49.97 11.03 -31.71
C ASN A 113 -48.71 11.54 -31.02
N PHE A 114 -47.90 10.61 -30.51
CA PHE A 114 -46.52 10.87 -30.10
C PHE A 114 -45.64 11.13 -31.33
N SER A 115 -44.58 11.88 -31.14
CA SER A 115 -43.55 12.20 -32.12
C SER A 115 -42.16 11.93 -31.54
N GLU A 116 -41.12 11.96 -32.38
CA GLU A 116 -39.73 11.77 -31.93
C GLU A 116 -39.32 12.79 -30.86
N ASN A 117 -39.83 14.02 -30.94
CA ASN A 117 -39.56 15.07 -29.96
C ASN A 117 -40.17 14.80 -28.58
N ASP A 118 -41.14 13.87 -28.49
CA ASP A 118 -41.73 13.44 -27.22
C ASP A 118 -40.87 12.33 -26.56
N ILE A 119 -39.83 11.81 -27.23
CA ILE A 119 -38.95 10.76 -26.72
C ILE A 119 -37.60 11.35 -26.32
N SER A 120 -37.12 10.98 -25.13
CA SER A 120 -35.75 11.26 -24.70
C SER A 120 -35.07 9.99 -24.20
N PHE A 121 -33.76 9.93 -24.40
CA PHE A 121 -32.93 8.81 -24.00
C PHE A 121 -32.00 9.26 -22.89
N THR A 122 -31.99 8.54 -21.78
CA THR A 122 -31.07 8.77 -20.68
C THR A 122 -30.40 7.46 -20.30
N LYS A 123 -29.15 7.52 -19.89
CA LYS A 123 -28.52 6.36 -19.25
C LYS A 123 -29.02 6.26 -17.81
N GLY A 124 -29.07 5.04 -17.29
CA GLY A 124 -29.30 4.77 -15.88
C GLY A 124 -28.39 5.65 -15.04
N LYS A 125 -28.97 6.37 -14.07
CA LYS A 125 -28.18 7.24 -13.20
C LYS A 125 -27.24 6.37 -12.36
N ILE A 126 -26.08 6.94 -12.03
CA ILE A 126 -25.29 6.44 -10.91
C ILE A 126 -26.15 6.63 -9.67
N ASP A 127 -26.58 5.52 -9.08
CA ASP A 127 -27.68 5.54 -8.12
C ASP A 127 -27.16 5.50 -6.68
N TYR A 128 -26.25 6.42 -6.34
CA TYR A 128 -25.81 6.62 -4.95
C TYR A 128 -26.55 7.81 -4.35
N ASP A 129 -26.73 7.78 -3.03
CA ASP A 129 -27.33 8.88 -2.26
C ASP A 129 -26.36 9.47 -1.22
N LEU A 130 -25.18 8.85 -1.04
CA LEU A 130 -24.10 9.31 -0.17
C LEU A 130 -22.75 8.84 -0.70
N ILE A 131 -21.75 9.73 -0.61
CA ILE A 131 -20.34 9.40 -0.76
C ILE A 131 -19.69 9.46 0.63
N ILE A 132 -18.95 8.43 1.01
CA ILE A 132 -18.06 8.45 2.17
C ILE A 132 -16.62 8.40 1.66
N THR A 133 -15.82 9.41 1.96
CA THR A 133 -14.38 9.38 1.70
C THR A 133 -13.64 9.06 2.99
N THR A 134 -12.68 8.13 2.91
CA THR A 134 -11.86 7.73 4.06
C THR A 134 -10.40 8.00 3.77
N ASP A 135 -9.69 8.48 4.78
CA ASP A 135 -8.25 8.75 4.73
C ASP A 135 -7.85 9.67 3.54
N CYS A 136 -8.71 10.63 3.24
CA CYS A 136 -8.63 11.44 2.03
C CYS A 136 -8.74 12.92 2.38
N ALA A 137 -7.63 13.63 2.25
CA ALA A 137 -7.44 15.04 2.55
C ALA A 137 -7.99 15.96 1.45
N GLU A 138 -7.95 15.51 0.20
CA GLU A 138 -8.36 16.28 -0.97
C GLU A 138 -9.00 15.39 -2.03
N LEU A 139 -10.01 15.90 -2.74
CA LEU A 139 -10.70 15.13 -3.79
C LEU A 139 -9.77 14.61 -4.90
N ASN A 140 -8.66 15.31 -5.17
CA ASN A 140 -7.67 14.87 -6.15
C ASN A 140 -6.97 13.56 -5.77
N GLN A 141 -6.92 13.20 -4.48
CA GLN A 141 -6.39 11.92 -4.02
C GLN A 141 -7.27 10.73 -4.41
N LEU A 142 -8.50 10.96 -4.88
CA LEU A 142 -9.36 9.92 -5.46
C LEU A 142 -9.01 9.62 -6.93
N ARG A 143 -8.06 10.37 -7.51
CA ARG A 143 -7.56 10.25 -8.88
C ARG A 143 -8.70 10.21 -9.91
N GLY A 144 -8.60 9.33 -10.90
CA GLY A 144 -9.55 9.22 -12.00
C GLY A 144 -10.99 8.94 -11.57
N ILE A 145 -11.28 8.55 -10.32
CA ILE A 145 -12.66 8.44 -9.84
C ILE A 145 -13.31 9.81 -9.72
N TYR A 146 -12.61 10.80 -9.14
CA TYR A 146 -13.14 12.16 -9.01
C TYR A 146 -13.18 12.88 -10.34
N GLU A 147 -12.05 12.91 -11.06
CA GLU A 147 -11.90 13.68 -12.31
C GLU A 147 -12.92 13.27 -13.39
N ASN A 148 -13.25 11.98 -13.47
CA ASN A 148 -14.19 11.47 -14.46
C ASN A 148 -15.66 11.57 -14.03
N ASN A 149 -15.95 11.97 -12.78
CA ASN A 149 -17.30 11.94 -12.22
C ASN A 149 -17.65 13.21 -11.43
N ILE A 150 -17.06 14.35 -11.76
CA ILE A 150 -17.22 15.64 -11.05
C ILE A 150 -18.70 15.97 -10.75
N GLU A 151 -19.61 15.74 -11.70
CA GLU A 151 -21.05 15.99 -11.51
C GLU A 151 -21.66 15.18 -10.34
N LEU A 152 -21.21 13.94 -10.13
CA LEU A 152 -21.65 13.07 -9.03
C LEU A 152 -21.29 13.69 -7.67
N PHE A 153 -20.06 14.18 -7.53
CA PHE A 153 -19.55 14.79 -6.30
C PHE A 153 -20.22 16.13 -5.98
N HIS A 154 -20.72 16.85 -6.99
CA HIS A 154 -21.53 18.05 -6.78
C HIS A 154 -22.98 17.75 -6.38
N GLN A 155 -23.52 16.60 -6.80
CA GLN A 155 -24.92 16.24 -6.56
C GLN A 155 -25.14 15.53 -5.22
N LEU A 156 -24.17 14.73 -4.78
CA LEU A 156 -24.31 13.88 -3.60
C LEU A 156 -23.71 14.52 -2.34
N PRO A 157 -24.32 14.32 -1.16
CA PRO A 157 -23.67 14.67 0.08
C PRO A 157 -22.40 13.81 0.27
N ILE A 158 -21.31 14.44 0.70
CA ILE A 158 -20.05 13.78 1.02
C ILE A 158 -19.86 13.78 2.55
N LEU A 159 -19.57 12.62 3.12
CA LEU A 159 -19.02 12.46 4.46
C LEU A 159 -17.51 12.21 4.32
N ASN A 160 -16.68 13.11 4.82
CA ASN A 160 -15.23 12.95 4.81
C ASN A 160 -14.74 12.58 6.21
N ILE A 161 -14.07 11.43 6.33
CA ILE A 161 -13.44 10.94 7.57
C ILE A 161 -11.94 10.89 7.34
N ASP A 162 -11.18 11.69 8.06
CA ASP A 162 -9.75 11.86 7.80
C ASP A 162 -8.99 12.35 9.04
N HIS A 163 -7.66 12.25 9.03
CA HIS A 163 -6.79 12.73 10.09
C HIS A 163 -5.63 13.60 9.57
N HIS A 164 -5.52 13.82 8.27
CA HIS A 164 -4.46 14.61 7.69
C HIS A 164 -4.57 16.10 8.03
N ILE A 165 -3.44 16.72 8.40
CA ILE A 165 -3.36 18.17 8.63
C ILE A 165 -3.66 18.99 7.36
N SER A 166 -3.44 18.41 6.18
CA SER A 166 -3.69 19.04 4.89
C SER A 166 -5.15 18.98 4.43
N ASN A 167 -6.05 18.37 5.22
CA ASN A 167 -7.43 18.16 4.81
C ASN A 167 -8.17 19.47 4.46
N THR A 168 -8.80 19.50 3.28
CA THR A 168 -9.47 20.69 2.73
C THR A 168 -10.93 20.84 3.14
N HIS A 169 -11.47 19.91 3.94
CA HIS A 169 -12.83 19.90 4.48
C HIS A 169 -13.90 19.98 3.38
N PHE A 170 -13.69 19.25 2.28
CA PHE A 170 -14.54 19.27 1.08
C PHE A 170 -15.89 18.57 1.26
N GLY A 171 -16.10 17.86 2.36
CA GLY A 171 -17.34 17.16 2.67
C GLY A 171 -18.47 18.08 3.10
N LYS A 172 -19.71 17.58 2.98
CA LYS A 172 -20.88 18.16 3.65
C LYS A 172 -20.79 17.98 5.16
N ILE A 173 -20.27 16.83 5.60
CA ILE A 173 -19.85 16.56 6.97
C ILE A 173 -18.36 16.18 6.90
N ASN A 174 -17.54 16.85 7.71
CA ASN A 174 -16.11 16.59 7.82
C ASN A 174 -15.83 16.12 9.25
N TYR A 175 -15.48 14.85 9.42
CA TYR A 175 -15.02 14.28 10.68
C TYR A 175 -13.50 14.14 10.61
N VAL A 176 -12.84 15.25 10.96
CA VAL A 176 -11.39 15.39 10.86
C VAL A 176 -10.80 15.61 12.24
N ASP A 177 -9.85 14.77 12.62
CA ASP A 177 -9.08 14.92 13.85
C ASP A 177 -7.60 14.68 13.58
N ILE A 178 -6.83 15.77 13.50
CA ILE A 178 -5.40 15.74 13.23
C ILE A 178 -4.56 15.09 14.34
N MET A 179 -5.16 14.83 15.51
CA MET A 179 -4.52 14.13 16.62
C MET A 179 -4.83 12.63 16.60
N ALA A 180 -5.65 12.14 15.68
CA ALA A 180 -5.87 10.71 15.48
C ALA A 180 -4.67 10.10 14.76
N SER A 181 -4.28 8.89 15.17
CA SER A 181 -3.21 8.16 14.51
C SER A 181 -3.58 7.75 13.09
N SER A 182 -4.88 7.59 12.81
CA SER A 182 -5.43 7.02 11.58
C SER A 182 -6.92 7.33 11.44
N ALA A 183 -7.47 7.27 10.23
CA ALA A 183 -8.90 7.32 9.94
C ALA A 183 -9.67 6.13 10.54
N THR A 184 -9.06 4.94 10.59
CA THR A 184 -9.64 3.76 11.27
C THR A 184 -9.87 3.99 12.76
N GLU A 185 -9.01 4.77 13.44
CA GLU A 185 -9.21 5.21 14.83
C GLU A 185 -10.51 6.01 15.01
N LEU A 186 -10.86 6.81 14.01
CA LEU A 186 -12.07 7.64 13.96
C LEU A 186 -13.32 6.85 13.59
N ILE A 187 -13.19 5.77 12.84
CA ILE A 187 -14.33 4.95 12.44
C ILE A 187 -14.88 4.11 13.60
N LEU A 188 -14.02 3.64 14.51
CA LEU A 188 -14.45 2.83 15.66
C LEU A 188 -15.60 3.50 16.47
N PRO A 189 -15.50 4.75 16.95
CA PRO A 189 -16.60 5.39 17.68
C PRO A 189 -17.87 5.59 16.83
N ILE A 190 -17.76 5.77 15.50
CA ILE A 190 -18.92 5.84 14.60
C ILE A 190 -19.65 4.49 14.59
N LEU A 191 -18.92 3.38 14.43
CA LEU A 191 -19.51 2.04 14.41
C LEU A 191 -20.12 1.65 15.76
N GLU A 192 -19.53 2.10 16.87
CA GLU A 192 -20.07 1.89 18.21
C GLU A 192 -21.37 2.67 18.44
N GLU A 193 -21.45 3.91 17.95
CA GLU A 193 -22.69 4.69 18.03
C GLU A 193 -23.76 4.10 17.12
N LEU A 194 -23.41 3.64 15.91
CA LEU A 194 -24.33 2.91 15.03
C LEU A 194 -24.86 1.64 15.71
N THR A 195 -23.97 0.83 16.28
CA THR A 195 -24.30 -0.40 17.04
C THR A 195 -25.32 -0.13 18.13
N LYS A 196 -25.09 0.91 18.95
CA LYS A 196 -26.01 1.34 20.01
C LYS A 196 -27.34 1.83 19.45
N SER A 197 -27.31 2.60 18.36
CA SER A 197 -28.50 3.24 17.79
C SER A 197 -29.44 2.27 17.06
N GLU A 198 -28.88 1.22 16.46
CA GLU A 198 -29.62 0.19 15.70
C GLU A 198 -29.92 -1.05 16.56
N GLY A 199 -29.23 -1.22 17.69
CA GLY A 199 -29.36 -2.42 18.53
C GLY A 199 -28.83 -3.69 17.89
N ILE A 200 -27.89 -3.56 16.95
CA ILE A 200 -27.25 -4.65 16.20
C ILE A 200 -25.76 -4.56 16.43
N ASP A 201 -25.12 -5.66 16.80
CA ASP A 201 -23.67 -5.71 16.94
C ASP A 201 -22.98 -5.66 15.57
N LEU A 202 -22.35 -4.52 15.26
CA LEU A 202 -21.72 -4.33 13.96
C LEU A 202 -20.26 -4.81 13.94
N ILE A 203 -19.55 -4.74 15.06
CA ILE A 203 -18.09 -4.90 15.11
C ILE A 203 -17.76 -6.36 15.45
N ASP A 204 -17.44 -7.16 14.44
CA ASP A 204 -16.92 -8.52 14.60
C ASP A 204 -15.39 -8.55 14.42
N GLU A 205 -14.81 -9.75 14.47
CA GLU A 205 -13.37 -9.97 14.30
C GLU A 205 -12.82 -9.45 12.96
N ASP A 206 -13.62 -9.47 11.90
CA ASP A 206 -13.20 -9.01 10.56
C ASP A 206 -13.14 -7.48 10.51
N ILE A 207 -14.19 -6.80 10.98
CA ILE A 207 -14.15 -5.33 11.13
C ILE A 207 -13.04 -4.92 12.08
N ALA A 208 -12.89 -5.62 13.20
CA ALA A 208 -11.87 -5.30 14.18
C ALA A 208 -10.45 -5.46 13.61
N THR A 209 -10.21 -6.49 12.79
CA THR A 209 -8.94 -6.72 12.09
C THR A 209 -8.66 -5.62 11.06
N LEU A 210 -9.68 -5.20 10.30
CA LEU A 210 -9.56 -4.10 9.33
C LEU A 210 -9.21 -2.77 10.00
N LEU A 211 -9.91 -2.40 11.07
CA LEU A 211 -9.64 -1.17 11.81
C LEU A 211 -8.27 -1.23 12.51
N LEU A 212 -7.89 -2.38 13.06
CA LEU A 212 -6.58 -2.52 13.71
C LEU A 212 -5.45 -2.45 12.70
N THR A 213 -5.68 -2.89 11.45
CA THR A 213 -4.68 -2.80 10.38
C THR A 213 -4.30 -1.36 10.12
N GLY A 214 -5.28 -0.45 9.99
CA GLY A 214 -5.01 0.97 9.78
C GLY A 214 -4.21 1.62 10.92
N ILE A 215 -4.63 1.39 12.18
CA ILE A 215 -3.88 1.87 13.34
C ILE A 215 -2.44 1.33 13.33
N ILE A 216 -2.26 0.04 13.05
CA ILE A 216 -0.92 -0.58 13.02
C ILE A 216 -0.07 0.01 11.90
N THR A 217 -0.57 0.16 10.68
CA THR A 217 0.23 0.68 9.57
C THR A 217 0.64 2.14 9.79
N ASP A 218 -0.29 2.98 10.24
CA ASP A 218 -0.05 4.42 10.39
C ASP A 218 0.82 4.79 11.59
N THR A 219 0.84 3.93 12.61
CA THR A 219 1.74 4.09 13.76
C THR A 219 3.08 3.38 13.58
N GLY A 220 3.30 2.69 12.46
CA GLY A 220 4.48 1.86 12.27
C GLY A 220 4.55 0.74 13.32
N SER A 221 3.43 0.09 13.63
CA SER A 221 3.25 -0.82 14.75
C SER A 221 3.62 -0.17 16.10
N PHE A 222 3.09 1.03 16.34
CA PHE A 222 3.28 1.83 17.56
C PHE A 222 4.72 2.29 17.82
N GLN A 223 5.50 2.51 16.75
CA GLN A 223 6.92 2.88 16.83
C GLN A 223 7.16 4.36 16.48
N ASN A 224 6.26 5.00 15.74
CA ASN A 224 6.46 6.36 15.26
C ASN A 224 5.78 7.42 16.16
N ALA A 225 6.00 8.70 15.82
CA ALA A 225 5.48 9.85 16.58
C ALA A 225 3.94 9.99 16.57
N ASN A 226 3.24 9.31 15.65
CA ASN A 226 1.77 9.30 15.60
C ASN A 226 1.17 8.34 16.64
N THR A 227 2.00 7.60 17.38
CA THR A 227 1.57 6.71 18.45
C THR A 227 1.04 7.51 19.65
N THR A 228 -0.28 7.47 19.86
CA THR A 228 -0.93 8.18 20.97
C THR A 228 -1.50 7.21 22.02
N PRO A 229 -1.77 7.65 23.27
CA PRO A 229 -2.52 6.85 24.23
C PRO A 229 -3.89 6.39 23.71
N ARG A 230 -4.52 7.22 22.86
CA ARG A 230 -5.81 6.90 22.23
C ARG A 230 -5.66 5.76 21.21
N ALA A 231 -4.58 5.73 20.43
CA ALA A 231 -4.28 4.62 19.52
C ALA A 231 -4.14 3.28 20.27
N PHE A 232 -3.43 3.26 21.40
CA PHE A 232 -3.32 2.05 22.24
C PHE A 232 -4.66 1.62 22.85
N GLU A 233 -5.46 2.58 23.32
CA GLU A 233 -6.79 2.29 23.86
C GLU A 233 -7.69 1.67 22.79
N ARG A 234 -7.71 2.26 21.59
CA ARG A 234 -8.50 1.76 20.44
C ARG A 234 -8.02 0.39 19.99
N ALA A 235 -6.71 0.19 19.88
CA ALA A 235 -6.14 -1.11 19.55
C ALA A 235 -6.50 -2.19 20.58
N SER A 236 -6.43 -1.88 21.87
CA SER A 236 -6.85 -2.79 22.96
C SER A 236 -8.31 -3.21 22.81
N ARG A 237 -9.19 -2.26 22.49
CA ARG A 237 -10.61 -2.56 22.24
C ARG A 237 -10.82 -3.43 21.01
N LEU A 238 -10.14 -3.14 19.90
CA LEU A 238 -10.21 -3.95 18.68
C LEU A 238 -9.72 -5.38 18.92
N ILE A 239 -8.65 -5.56 19.70
CA ILE A 239 -8.19 -6.89 20.14
C ILE A 239 -9.27 -7.58 20.98
N ALA A 240 -9.97 -6.86 21.86
CA ALA A 240 -11.09 -7.42 22.62
C ALA A 240 -12.28 -7.82 21.73
N TYR A 241 -12.46 -7.17 20.57
CA TYR A 241 -13.41 -7.58 19.52
C TYR A 241 -12.91 -8.75 18.65
N GLY A 242 -11.71 -9.29 18.91
CA GLY A 242 -11.16 -10.44 18.19
C GLY A 242 -10.23 -10.09 17.03
N ALA A 243 -9.75 -8.85 16.93
CA ALA A 243 -8.81 -8.45 15.87
C ALA A 243 -7.57 -9.36 15.84
N ARG A 244 -7.23 -9.85 14.64
CA ARG A 244 -6.15 -10.82 14.40
C ARG A 244 -4.79 -10.14 14.28
N GLN A 245 -4.34 -9.50 15.37
CA GLN A 245 -3.11 -8.71 15.40
C GLN A 245 -1.86 -9.47 14.88
N GLN A 246 -1.72 -10.76 15.21
CA GLN A 246 -0.58 -11.56 14.75
C GLN A 246 -0.59 -11.77 13.22
N GLU A 247 -1.78 -11.89 12.63
CA GLU A 247 -1.94 -11.98 11.17
C GLU A 247 -1.53 -10.68 10.50
N ILE A 248 -1.98 -9.54 11.03
CA ILE A 248 -1.59 -8.21 10.54
C ILE A 248 -0.07 -8.05 10.56
N ILE A 249 0.58 -8.34 11.70
CA ILE A 249 2.04 -8.24 11.80
C ILE A 249 2.74 -9.20 10.84
N GLN A 250 2.20 -10.41 10.68
CA GLN A 250 2.78 -11.40 9.78
C GLN A 250 2.84 -10.86 8.35
N TYR A 251 1.73 -10.38 7.81
CA TYR A 251 1.66 -9.92 6.42
C TYR A 251 2.21 -8.51 6.20
N VAL A 252 2.02 -7.58 7.13
CA VAL A 252 2.48 -6.19 6.93
C VAL A 252 3.99 -6.07 7.15
N TYR A 253 4.56 -6.73 8.17
CA TYR A 253 5.96 -6.51 8.56
C TYR A 253 6.86 -7.74 8.39
N LYS A 254 6.32 -8.96 8.51
CA LYS A 254 7.14 -10.19 8.54
C LYS A 254 7.11 -11.02 7.26
N THR A 255 6.35 -10.63 6.23
CA THR A 255 6.44 -11.27 4.92
C THR A 255 7.33 -10.46 4.00
N LYS A 256 8.51 -11.01 3.71
CA LYS A 256 9.40 -10.54 2.64
C LYS A 256 9.64 -11.71 1.69
N GLN A 257 9.68 -11.43 0.39
CA GLN A 257 10.00 -12.46 -0.58
C GLN A 257 11.44 -12.95 -0.37
N LEU A 258 11.70 -14.22 -0.65
CA LEU A 258 13.06 -14.76 -0.49
C LEU A 258 14.06 -14.07 -1.42
N SER A 259 13.63 -13.64 -2.61
CA SER A 259 14.40 -12.78 -3.52
C SER A 259 14.85 -11.51 -2.82
N GLN A 260 13.89 -10.80 -2.21
CA GLN A 260 14.13 -9.57 -1.44
C GLN A 260 15.11 -9.81 -0.29
N LEU A 261 14.95 -10.89 0.50
CA LEU A 261 15.89 -11.22 1.58
C LEU A 261 17.31 -11.52 1.08
N LYS A 262 17.46 -12.17 -0.09
CA LYS A 262 18.78 -12.39 -0.71
C LYS A 262 19.39 -11.07 -1.20
N LEU A 263 18.57 -10.18 -1.77
CA LEU A 263 19.01 -8.86 -2.19
C LEU A 263 19.46 -8.03 -0.99
N TRP A 264 18.69 -8.03 0.10
CA TRP A 264 19.10 -7.44 1.38
C TRP A 264 20.47 -7.93 1.81
N GLY A 265 20.69 -9.25 1.88
CA GLY A 265 21.99 -9.81 2.24
C GLY A 265 23.14 -9.29 1.39
N ARG A 266 22.92 -9.10 0.07
CA ARG A 266 23.93 -8.51 -0.83
C ARG A 266 24.15 -7.03 -0.57
N VAL A 267 23.10 -6.24 -0.44
CA VAL A 267 23.21 -4.80 -0.18
C VAL A 267 23.90 -4.56 1.17
N LEU A 268 23.50 -5.31 2.20
CA LEU A 268 24.10 -5.24 3.54
C LEU A 268 25.58 -5.63 3.52
N SER A 269 25.97 -6.64 2.74
CA SER A 269 27.38 -7.04 2.60
C SER A 269 28.26 -6.01 1.87
N LYS A 270 27.65 -5.07 1.14
CA LYS A 270 28.32 -4.02 0.37
C LYS A 270 28.28 -2.66 1.05
N ILE A 271 27.70 -2.55 2.25
CA ILE A 271 27.66 -1.28 2.99
C ILE A 271 29.07 -0.73 3.15
N GLN A 272 29.18 0.56 2.89
CA GLN A 272 30.34 1.39 3.16
C GLN A 272 29.95 2.49 4.15
N THR A 273 30.91 2.92 4.96
CA THR A 273 30.71 3.97 5.95
C THR A 273 31.80 5.03 5.87
N ASP A 274 31.44 6.28 6.15
CA ASP A 274 32.34 7.40 6.37
C ASP A 274 31.93 8.07 7.67
N GLU A 275 32.53 7.62 8.78
CA GLU A 275 32.20 8.09 10.12
C GLU A 275 32.50 9.57 10.31
N LYS A 276 33.57 10.07 9.67
CA LYS A 276 33.99 11.47 9.75
C LYS A 276 32.93 12.41 9.17
N HIS A 277 32.27 11.99 8.10
CA HIS A 277 31.22 12.78 7.45
C HIS A 277 29.80 12.27 7.76
N HIS A 278 29.65 11.28 8.64
CA HIS A 278 28.36 10.67 9.01
C HIS A 278 27.56 10.14 7.80
N ILE A 279 28.24 9.45 6.87
CA ILE A 279 27.64 8.92 5.63
C ILE A 279 27.64 7.39 5.69
N VAL A 280 26.53 6.78 5.28
CA VAL A 280 26.42 5.35 4.99
C VAL A 280 25.90 5.17 3.58
N TRP A 281 26.48 4.26 2.80
CA TRP A 281 25.97 3.97 1.48
C TRP A 281 26.14 2.52 1.08
N SER A 282 25.39 2.12 0.07
CA SER A 282 25.57 0.83 -0.60
C SER A 282 25.17 0.95 -2.07
N VAL A 283 25.52 -0.08 -2.85
CA VAL A 283 25.31 -0.13 -4.29
C VAL A 283 24.64 -1.44 -4.71
N VAL A 284 23.78 -1.36 -5.73
CA VAL A 284 23.05 -2.49 -6.31
C VAL A 284 23.28 -2.54 -7.81
N SER A 285 23.96 -3.57 -8.29
CA SER A 285 24.19 -3.77 -9.72
C SER A 285 23.04 -4.53 -10.39
N GLN A 286 22.96 -4.47 -11.71
CA GLN A 286 22.04 -5.32 -12.49
C GLN A 286 22.35 -6.82 -12.33
N GLN A 287 23.59 -7.18 -12.01
CA GLN A 287 23.94 -8.56 -11.69
C GLN A 287 23.34 -9.01 -10.36
N ASP A 288 23.26 -8.12 -9.36
CA ASP A 288 22.65 -8.46 -8.07
C ASP A 288 21.17 -8.80 -8.23
N PHE A 289 20.42 -8.01 -9.02
CA PHE A 289 19.02 -8.30 -9.33
C PHE A 289 18.85 -9.66 -10.04
N ARG A 290 19.71 -9.95 -11.03
CA ARG A 290 19.71 -11.24 -11.74
C ARG A 290 20.01 -12.41 -10.81
N ASP A 291 21.00 -12.27 -9.94
CA ASP A 291 21.43 -13.33 -9.03
C ASP A 291 20.39 -13.65 -7.95
N THR A 292 19.64 -12.64 -7.50
CA THR A 292 18.64 -12.82 -6.44
C THR A 292 17.25 -13.15 -6.99
N GLY A 293 17.00 -12.84 -8.26
CA GLY A 293 15.68 -12.89 -8.88
C GLY A 293 14.76 -11.75 -8.40
N SER A 294 15.34 -10.67 -7.87
CA SER A 294 14.59 -9.52 -7.35
C SER A 294 14.19 -8.52 -8.41
N LEU A 295 13.09 -7.81 -8.14
CA LEU A 295 12.69 -6.63 -8.91
C LEU A 295 13.38 -5.37 -8.37
N GLU A 296 13.56 -4.36 -9.22
CA GLU A 296 14.19 -3.09 -8.82
C GLU A 296 13.37 -2.28 -7.80
N GLU A 297 12.08 -2.58 -7.69
CA GLU A 297 11.13 -1.96 -6.76
C GLU A 297 11.34 -2.47 -5.33
N GLU A 298 11.89 -3.68 -5.16
CA GLU A 298 12.14 -4.33 -3.86
C GLU A 298 13.28 -3.67 -3.06
N THR A 299 13.92 -2.61 -3.58
CA THR A 299 15.02 -1.88 -2.91
C THR A 299 14.54 -0.81 -1.93
N GLY A 300 13.27 -0.42 -1.97
CA GLY A 300 12.72 0.66 -1.13
C GLY A 300 12.96 0.39 0.35
N ASP A 301 12.44 -0.73 0.85
CA ASP A 301 12.57 -1.13 2.25
C ASP A 301 14.03 -1.24 2.73
N ILE A 302 14.99 -1.48 1.83
CA ILE A 302 16.40 -1.62 2.19
C ILE A 302 16.98 -0.30 2.68
N ILE A 303 16.66 0.82 2.01
CA ILE A 303 17.20 2.13 2.39
C ILE A 303 16.64 2.58 3.74
N ASP A 304 15.37 2.25 4.00
CA ASP A 304 14.70 2.59 5.26
C ASP A 304 15.19 1.70 6.41
N GLU A 305 15.50 0.43 6.15
CA GLU A 305 16.17 -0.45 7.13
C GLU A 305 17.58 0.05 7.47
N LEU A 306 18.37 0.45 6.46
CA LEU A 306 19.69 1.04 6.67
C LEU A 306 19.60 2.34 7.49
N MET A 307 18.60 3.18 7.19
CA MET A 307 18.34 4.42 7.93
C MET A 307 18.02 4.14 9.41
N THR A 308 17.17 3.16 9.67
CA THR A 308 16.69 2.84 11.03
C THR A 308 17.80 2.22 11.89
N ASN A 309 18.71 1.45 11.29
CA ASN A 309 19.68 0.62 12.03
C ASN A 309 21.14 1.09 11.95
N ALA A 310 21.44 2.21 11.27
CA ALA A 310 22.79 2.77 11.20
C ALA A 310 22.97 3.95 12.18
N PRO A 311 23.28 3.70 13.47
CA PRO A 311 23.48 4.77 14.44
C PRO A 311 24.63 5.69 14.03
N GLY A 312 24.38 7.01 14.06
CA GLY A 312 25.38 8.02 13.72
C GLY A 312 25.48 8.36 12.23
N ALA A 313 24.72 7.71 11.36
CA ALA A 313 24.55 8.16 9.98
C ALA A 313 23.58 9.34 9.91
N GLU A 314 24.00 10.46 9.34
CA GLU A 314 23.10 11.58 9.01
C GLU A 314 22.61 11.53 7.57
N ILE A 315 23.35 10.83 6.70
CA ILE A 315 23.04 10.65 5.27
C ILE A 315 23.16 9.17 4.92
N VAL A 316 22.11 8.60 4.34
CA VAL A 316 22.08 7.23 3.80
C VAL A 316 21.84 7.29 2.29
N ILE A 317 22.68 6.60 1.52
CA ILE A 317 22.62 6.60 0.05
C ILE A 317 22.52 5.18 -0.49
N LEU A 318 21.57 4.94 -1.38
CA LEU A 318 21.49 3.71 -2.17
C LEU A 318 21.59 4.04 -3.65
N MET A 319 22.57 3.46 -4.33
CA MET A 319 22.76 3.62 -5.77
C MET A 319 22.42 2.31 -6.46
N LYS A 320 21.54 2.36 -7.47
CA LYS A 320 21.14 1.17 -8.22
C LYS A 320 21.24 1.37 -9.72
N GLU A 321 21.82 0.39 -10.41
CA GLU A 321 21.75 0.34 -11.87
C GLU A 321 20.33 0.03 -12.32
N LYS A 322 19.86 0.72 -13.35
CA LYS A 322 18.55 0.51 -13.97
C LYS A 322 18.65 -0.42 -15.18
N LYS A 323 17.64 -1.26 -15.39
CA LYS A 323 17.56 -2.19 -16.53
C LYS A 323 17.60 -1.48 -17.88
N GLU A 324 17.01 -0.29 -17.95
CA GLU A 324 17.01 0.59 -19.12
C GLU A 324 18.32 1.35 -19.31
N GLY A 325 19.31 1.15 -18.44
CA GLY A 325 20.55 1.91 -18.39
C GLY A 325 20.49 3.09 -17.43
N GLY A 326 21.68 3.55 -17.03
CA GLY A 326 21.84 4.61 -16.03
C GLY A 326 21.72 4.12 -14.59
N ILE A 327 21.90 5.04 -13.66
CA ILE A 327 21.98 4.78 -12.22
C ILE A 327 20.99 5.67 -11.51
N SER A 328 20.12 5.08 -10.72
CA SER A 328 19.23 5.79 -9.82
C SER A 328 19.89 5.90 -8.45
N VAL A 329 19.95 7.12 -7.93
CA VAL A 329 20.51 7.43 -6.61
C VAL A 329 19.38 7.89 -5.71
N SER A 330 19.23 7.21 -4.56
CA SER A 330 18.29 7.58 -3.50
C SER A 330 19.06 8.08 -2.30
N ILE A 331 18.70 9.25 -1.80
CA ILE A 331 19.28 9.88 -0.62
C ILE A 331 18.21 9.97 0.45
N ARG A 332 18.61 9.63 1.68
CA ARG A 332 17.83 9.77 2.90
C ARG A 332 18.66 10.51 3.93
N THR A 333 18.01 11.35 4.73
CA THR A 333 18.64 11.98 5.89
C THR A 333 17.88 11.61 7.15
N THR A 334 18.60 11.48 8.27
CA THR A 334 18.03 11.10 9.57
C THR A 334 17.82 12.29 10.48
N THR A 335 18.25 13.49 10.06
CA THR A 335 18.14 14.71 10.85
C THR A 335 17.57 15.86 10.03
N PRO A 336 16.80 16.77 10.65
CA PRO A 336 16.29 17.97 9.98
C PRO A 336 17.38 18.95 9.50
N THR A 337 18.62 18.79 9.99
CA THR A 337 19.73 19.71 9.68
C THR A 337 20.42 19.41 8.36
N VAL A 338 20.13 18.26 7.75
CA VAL A 338 20.69 17.84 6.47
C VAL A 338 19.56 17.79 5.43
N ASP A 339 19.79 18.45 4.30
CA ASP A 339 18.81 18.63 3.24
C ASP A 339 19.15 17.74 2.04
N ALA A 340 18.43 16.63 1.90
CA ALA A 340 18.60 15.67 0.81
C ALA A 340 18.35 16.31 -0.56
N ALA A 341 17.36 17.21 -0.67
CA ALA A 341 17.00 17.85 -1.92
C ALA A 341 18.14 18.70 -2.46
N LYS A 342 18.81 19.50 -1.61
CA LYS A 342 19.98 20.29 -2.00
C LYS A 342 21.15 19.45 -2.53
N ILE A 343 21.36 18.26 -1.97
CA ILE A 343 22.40 17.34 -2.47
C ILE A 343 22.00 16.82 -3.86
N ALA A 344 20.73 16.42 -4.04
CA ALA A 344 20.23 15.90 -5.30
C ALA A 344 20.19 16.96 -6.42
N GLU A 345 19.89 18.22 -6.11
CA GLU A 345 19.90 19.35 -7.05
C GLU A 345 21.26 19.53 -7.73
N GLY A 346 22.36 19.26 -7.02
CA GLY A 346 23.72 19.29 -7.57
C GLY A 346 23.95 18.29 -8.72
N PHE A 347 23.07 17.30 -8.86
CA PHE A 347 23.05 16.30 -9.92
C PHE A 347 21.84 16.43 -10.85
N GLY A 348 21.08 17.52 -10.76
CA GLY A 348 19.87 17.75 -11.56
C GLY A 348 18.66 16.92 -11.13
N GLY A 349 18.65 16.38 -9.91
CA GLY A 349 17.46 15.76 -9.32
C GLY A 349 16.71 16.69 -8.36
N GLY A 350 15.99 16.09 -7.42
CA GLY A 350 15.18 16.81 -6.45
C GLY A 350 14.46 15.89 -5.47
N GLY A 351 13.57 16.48 -4.65
CA GLY A 351 12.78 15.76 -3.65
C GLY A 351 12.45 16.64 -2.46
N HIS A 352 12.34 16.01 -1.29
CA HIS A 352 12.09 16.67 0.00
C HIS A 352 13.38 16.71 0.84
N THR A 353 13.34 17.50 1.92
CA THR A 353 14.48 17.69 2.83
C THR A 353 15.00 16.38 3.44
N GLN A 354 14.12 15.40 3.70
CA GLN A 354 14.50 14.10 4.29
C GLN A 354 14.70 12.98 3.26
N ALA A 355 14.24 13.19 2.02
CA ALA A 355 14.23 12.15 1.00
C ALA A 355 14.28 12.77 -0.40
N ALA A 356 15.35 12.48 -1.14
CA ALA A 356 15.54 12.99 -2.50
C ALA A 356 16.22 11.94 -3.39
N GLY A 357 16.27 12.21 -4.68
CA GLY A 357 16.96 11.34 -5.63
C GLY A 357 17.23 11.98 -6.97
N PHE A 358 18.08 11.32 -7.74
CA PHE A 358 18.46 11.72 -9.10
C PHE A 358 18.85 10.51 -9.95
N ARG A 359 19.02 10.74 -11.25
CA ARG A 359 19.46 9.73 -12.21
C ARG A 359 20.75 10.20 -12.90
N MET A 360 21.72 9.31 -13.03
CA MET A 360 22.95 9.53 -13.79
C MET A 360 22.97 8.63 -15.02
N GLU A 361 23.19 9.22 -16.19
CA GLU A 361 23.23 8.49 -17.47
C GLU A 361 24.66 8.32 -17.99
N GLY A 362 24.94 7.19 -18.63
CA GLY A 362 26.21 6.95 -19.33
C GLY A 362 27.44 6.89 -18.42
N VAL A 363 27.27 6.65 -17.11
CA VAL A 363 28.36 6.54 -16.13
C VAL A 363 28.34 5.13 -15.52
N PRO A 364 29.49 4.42 -15.43
CA PRO A 364 29.59 3.15 -14.71
C PRO A 364 29.26 3.29 -13.21
N LEU A 365 28.73 2.23 -12.58
CA LEU A 365 28.32 2.27 -11.17
C LEU A 365 29.43 2.74 -10.22
N MET A 366 30.66 2.26 -10.43
CA MET A 366 31.82 2.63 -9.61
C MET A 366 32.18 4.12 -9.75
N ASP A 367 32.07 4.68 -10.96
CA ASP A 367 32.36 6.10 -11.21
C ASP A 367 31.27 7.01 -10.63
N ALA A 368 30.01 6.56 -10.69
CA ALA A 368 28.90 7.26 -10.05
C ALA A 368 29.07 7.24 -8.53
N GLU A 369 29.40 6.09 -7.95
CA GLU A 369 29.68 5.95 -6.52
C GLU A 369 30.73 6.96 -6.07
N TYR A 370 31.89 6.99 -6.73
CA TYR A 370 32.95 7.94 -6.41
C TYR A 370 32.51 9.40 -6.50
N LYS A 371 31.82 9.78 -7.59
CA LYS A 371 31.36 11.16 -7.81
C LYS A 371 30.35 11.60 -6.76
N VAL A 372 29.36 10.76 -6.48
CA VAL A 372 28.28 11.07 -5.54
C VAL A 372 28.82 11.22 -4.13
N ILE A 373 29.62 10.26 -3.67
CA ILE A 373 30.16 10.29 -2.31
C ILE A 373 31.08 11.49 -2.08
N ASN A 374 31.88 11.90 -3.08
CA ASN A 374 32.72 13.09 -2.93
C ASN A 374 31.92 14.39 -2.81
N VAL A 375 30.83 14.54 -3.55
CA VAL A 375 29.96 15.73 -3.39
C VAL A 375 29.29 15.74 -2.02
N VAL A 376 28.86 14.57 -1.53
CA VAL A 376 28.23 14.44 -0.20
C VAL A 376 29.24 14.72 0.91
N ARG A 377 30.49 14.27 0.76
CA ARG A 377 31.61 14.61 1.67
C ARG A 377 31.83 16.11 1.74
N GLN A 378 31.92 16.79 0.61
CA GLN A 378 32.09 18.25 0.56
C GLN A 378 30.92 18.99 1.23
N TYR A 379 29.68 18.52 1.00
CA TYR A 379 28.50 19.05 1.66
C TYR A 379 28.59 18.90 3.19
N GLN A 380 28.92 17.71 3.68
CA GLN A 380 29.05 17.42 5.11
C GLN A 380 30.24 18.14 5.74
N ALA A 381 31.38 18.19 5.08
CA ALA A 381 32.57 18.87 5.58
C ALA A 381 32.31 20.36 5.81
N LYS A 382 31.63 21.02 4.87
CA LYS A 382 31.20 22.41 5.01
C LYS A 382 30.22 22.61 6.16
N ARG A 383 29.24 21.71 6.33
CA ARG A 383 28.23 21.82 7.41
C ARG A 383 28.84 21.56 8.79
N LEU A 384 29.71 20.55 8.90
CA LEU A 384 30.34 20.13 10.14
C LEU A 384 31.61 20.95 10.49
N ASN A 385 32.00 21.91 9.65
CA ASN A 385 33.25 22.67 9.77
C ASN A 385 34.50 21.78 9.90
N ILE A 386 34.51 20.69 9.12
CA ILE A 386 35.65 19.79 9.06
C ILE A 386 36.72 20.43 8.19
N VAL A 387 37.91 20.64 8.74
CA VAL A 387 39.09 21.04 7.97
C VAL A 387 39.58 19.82 7.20
N GLU A 388 39.55 19.90 5.87
CA GLU A 388 40.17 18.88 5.02
C GLU A 388 41.69 19.00 5.14
N ASP A 389 42.35 17.98 5.71
CA ASP A 389 43.78 17.81 5.53
C ASP A 389 44.01 17.56 4.05
N SER A 390 44.59 18.53 3.37
CA SER A 390 44.91 18.49 1.93
C SER A 390 45.95 17.44 1.52
N ASN A 391 46.20 16.41 2.35
CA ASN A 391 47.26 15.41 2.17
C ASN A 391 46.94 14.00 2.72
N ALA A 392 45.68 13.54 2.70
CA ALA A 392 45.37 12.13 3.00
C ALA A 392 44.36 11.54 2.00
N ASP A 393 44.73 10.36 1.49
CA ASP A 393 43.91 9.39 0.73
C ASP A 393 43.79 9.52 -0.80
N THR A 394 44.95 9.36 -1.45
CA THR A 394 45.07 8.61 -2.72
C THR A 394 45.64 7.21 -2.45
N GLN A 395 45.07 6.48 -1.49
CA GLN A 395 45.39 5.06 -1.30
C GLN A 395 44.13 4.20 -1.42
N ILE A 396 44.05 3.53 -2.57
CA ILE A 396 43.19 2.38 -2.82
C ILE A 396 43.52 1.31 -1.78
N PRO A 397 42.55 0.70 -1.07
CA PRO A 397 42.83 -0.46 -0.25
C PRO A 397 43.30 -1.61 -1.15
N ALA A 398 44.55 -2.03 -0.95
CA ALA A 398 45.10 -3.22 -1.58
C ALA A 398 44.23 -4.44 -1.23
N GLN A 399 43.89 -5.21 -2.27
CA GLN A 399 43.18 -6.47 -2.17
C GLN A 399 43.76 -7.36 -1.07
N ALA A 400 42.92 -7.76 -0.10
CA ALA A 400 43.24 -8.86 0.80
C ALA A 400 43.30 -10.16 0.00
N SER A 401 44.51 -10.51 -0.42
CA SER A 401 44.86 -11.81 -0.98
C SER A 401 44.77 -12.86 0.12
N SER A 402 43.65 -13.60 0.15
CA SER A 402 43.59 -14.90 0.81
C SER A 402 43.57 -15.99 -0.27
N GLN A 403 44.74 -16.25 -0.85
CA GLN A 403 44.99 -17.51 -1.53
C GLN A 403 45.45 -18.54 -0.50
N THR A 404 44.61 -19.53 -0.23
CA THR A 404 45.09 -20.87 0.13
C THR A 404 44.76 -21.78 -1.05
N PRO A 405 45.76 -22.41 -1.71
CA PRO A 405 45.49 -23.22 -2.89
C PRO A 405 45.02 -24.62 -2.47
N VAL A 406 43.77 -24.96 -2.80
CA VAL A 406 43.38 -26.37 -2.95
C VAL A 406 43.77 -26.78 -4.37
N GLN A 407 44.85 -27.54 -4.48
CA GLN A 407 45.23 -28.24 -5.70
C GLN A 407 44.08 -29.17 -6.13
N SER A 408 43.63 -29.04 -7.37
CA SER A 408 43.05 -30.18 -8.08
C SER A 408 43.61 -30.22 -9.49
N THR A 409 44.40 -31.26 -9.70
CA THR A 409 45.00 -31.71 -10.93
C THR A 409 43.90 -32.21 -11.87
N VAL A 410 43.78 -31.65 -13.06
CA VAL A 410 43.20 -32.39 -14.20
C VAL A 410 44.10 -32.18 -15.41
N GLN A 411 44.80 -33.25 -15.77
CA GLN A 411 45.56 -33.39 -16.99
C GLN A 411 44.62 -33.35 -18.21
N THR A 412 45.02 -32.57 -19.21
CA THR A 412 44.47 -32.60 -20.56
C THR A 412 45.25 -33.60 -21.42
N SER A 413 44.53 -34.57 -21.98
CA SER A 413 44.87 -35.34 -23.19
C SER A 413 43.62 -36.12 -23.60
N VAL A 414 43.18 -36.30 -24.85
CA VAL A 414 43.70 -36.05 -26.20
C VAL A 414 42.54 -36.38 -27.18
N GLN A 415 42.50 -35.67 -28.32
CA GLN A 415 41.97 -36.03 -29.67
C GLN A 415 40.52 -36.56 -29.94
N THR A 416 39.80 -35.74 -30.72
CA THR A 416 39.12 -36.01 -32.03
C THR A 416 38.81 -37.44 -32.50
N THR A 417 37.52 -37.68 -32.86
CA THR A 417 36.99 -38.30 -34.12
C THR A 417 35.45 -38.45 -33.99
N SER A 418 34.64 -37.76 -34.81
CA SER A 418 33.93 -38.19 -36.03
C SER A 418 32.69 -39.11 -35.85
N GLU A 419 31.55 -38.57 -36.30
CA GLU A 419 30.39 -39.21 -36.97
C GLU A 419 29.38 -40.13 -36.24
N ALA A 420 28.11 -39.73 -36.42
CA ALA A 420 26.87 -40.50 -36.62
C ALA A 420 26.43 -41.58 -35.60
N ASN A 421 25.28 -41.35 -34.95
CA ASN A 421 24.06 -42.13 -35.19
C ASN A 421 22.82 -41.63 -34.44
N MET A 422 21.69 -41.62 -35.16
CA MET A 422 20.34 -41.68 -34.61
C MET A 422 20.17 -42.98 -33.80
N GLN A 423 19.61 -42.92 -32.60
CA GLN A 423 18.48 -43.77 -32.19
C GLN A 423 17.94 -43.45 -30.79
N ALA A 424 16.68 -43.82 -30.65
CA ALA A 424 15.77 -43.52 -29.56
C ALA A 424 16.14 -44.13 -28.19
N ASN A 425 15.55 -43.50 -27.18
CA ASN A 425 14.67 -44.11 -26.18
C ASN A 425 15.17 -44.19 -24.72
N THR A 426 14.18 -43.98 -23.85
CA THR A 426 14.04 -44.39 -22.44
C THR A 426 14.67 -43.55 -21.32
N GLN A 427 13.78 -42.84 -20.62
CA GLN A 427 13.91 -42.38 -19.23
C GLN A 427 14.20 -43.56 -18.28
N PRO A 428 15.04 -43.39 -17.23
CA PRO A 428 15.07 -44.30 -16.10
C PRO A 428 14.03 -43.89 -15.04
N LYS A 429 13.18 -44.87 -14.69
CA LYS A 429 12.23 -44.84 -13.57
C LYS A 429 12.96 -44.60 -12.24
N ARG A 430 12.51 -43.60 -11.47
CA ARG A 430 12.88 -43.43 -10.06
C ARG A 430 12.11 -44.44 -9.19
N SER A 431 12.85 -45.26 -8.46
CA SER A 431 12.36 -46.20 -7.45
C SER A 431 11.76 -45.47 -6.25
N LYS A 432 10.57 -45.92 -5.82
CA LYS A 432 9.91 -45.49 -4.59
C LYS A 432 10.59 -46.17 -3.39
N GLU A 433 11.33 -45.42 -2.58
CA GLU A 433 11.65 -45.80 -1.21
C GLU A 433 10.72 -45.09 -0.23
N LYS A 434 10.13 -45.88 0.66
CA LYS A 434 9.16 -45.46 1.68
C LYS A 434 9.86 -44.64 2.77
N ALA A 435 9.50 -43.37 2.91
CA ALA A 435 9.86 -42.57 4.06
C ALA A 435 9.08 -43.06 5.30
N LYS A 436 9.81 -43.44 6.37
CA LYS A 436 9.25 -43.72 7.69
C LYS A 436 8.77 -42.41 8.31
N LYS A 437 7.50 -42.40 8.75
CA LYS A 437 6.89 -41.36 9.57
C LYS A 437 7.65 -41.25 10.91
N PHE A 438 8.04 -40.03 11.27
CA PHE A 438 8.55 -39.68 12.59
C PHE A 438 7.45 -38.86 13.27
N GLU A 439 6.82 -39.40 14.31
CA GLU A 439 5.83 -38.72 15.14
C GLU A 439 6.50 -38.40 16.49
N PRO A 440 6.76 -37.13 16.83
CA PRO A 440 7.26 -36.77 18.15
C PRO A 440 6.10 -36.73 19.16
N GLU A 441 6.28 -37.42 20.30
CA GLU A 441 5.37 -37.33 21.45
C GLU A 441 5.40 -35.92 22.05
N ILE A 442 4.24 -35.26 22.10
CA ILE A 442 4.04 -33.96 22.76
C ILE A 442 3.52 -34.24 24.17
N PRO A 443 4.19 -33.80 25.26
CA PRO A 443 3.66 -33.95 26.61
C PRO A 443 2.45 -33.04 26.84
N GLU A 444 1.41 -33.56 27.50
CA GLU A 444 0.20 -32.81 27.86
C GLU A 444 0.48 -31.61 28.80
N PRO A 445 -0.27 -30.49 28.66
CA PRO A 445 -0.09 -29.32 29.52
C PRO A 445 -0.60 -29.57 30.95
N LYS A 446 0.24 -29.24 31.94
CA LYS A 446 -0.14 -29.25 33.37
C LYS A 446 -1.06 -28.07 33.69
N SER A 447 -2.06 -28.30 34.55
CA SER A 447 -3.07 -27.32 34.96
C SER A 447 -2.48 -26.10 35.68
N PRO A 448 -3.08 -24.90 35.55
CA PRO A 448 -2.61 -23.69 36.20
C PRO A 448 -3.14 -23.61 37.63
N SER A 449 -2.37 -24.12 38.58
CA SER A 449 -2.52 -23.77 40.00
C SER A 449 -1.13 -23.70 40.63
N GLU A 450 -0.80 -22.52 41.15
CA GLU A 450 0.39 -22.18 41.94
C GLU A 450 1.69 -21.91 41.16
N ILE A 451 1.77 -20.71 40.57
CA ILE A 451 3.04 -20.00 40.39
C ILE A 451 2.96 -18.70 41.19
N THR A 452 3.57 -18.69 42.38
CA THR A 452 3.73 -17.50 43.21
C THR A 452 5.09 -16.87 42.88
N TYR A 453 5.09 -15.67 42.30
CA TYR A 453 6.31 -14.90 42.11
C TYR A 453 6.66 -14.19 43.42
N LYS A 454 7.82 -14.53 44.01
CA LYS A 454 8.46 -13.72 45.05
C LYS A 454 9.32 -12.66 44.37
N PHE A 455 9.04 -11.40 44.67
CA PHE A 455 9.98 -10.30 44.44
C PHE A 455 10.91 -10.23 45.66
N GLU A 456 12.23 -10.24 45.43
CA GLU A 456 13.21 -9.84 46.44
C GLU A 456 13.53 -8.36 46.21
N ASP A 457 13.66 -7.64 47.32
CA ASP A 457 13.77 -6.17 47.46
C ASP A 457 15.02 -5.53 46.85
#